data_AF-A0A9D7S0E7-F1
#
_entry.id   AF-A0A9D7S0E7-F1
#
_cell.length_a   1.000
_cell.length_b   1.000
_cell.length_c   1.000
_cell.angle_alpha   90.00
_cell.angle_beta   90.00
_cell.angle_gamma   90.00
#
_symmetry.space_group_name_H-M   'P 1'
#
loop_
_entity.id
_entity.type
_entity.pdbx_description
1 polymer ?
#
loop_
_entity_poly.entity_id
_entity_poly.type
_entity_poly.pdbx_seq_one_letter_code
_entity_poly.pdbx_strand_id
1 'polypeptide(L)'
;MSEHANPTLPNPALVLLLPAAACSAALTAAVARVTGASVHLRPPQQAWRDEISALRQEFPEANLLRVREAQLWLADDALLRLLKAAAAATGPVTTTTNADPQLVPAAPDCELDGSDPAALDQALHVLSGRQLLALAATEPALVALAADAPADAGLLVADHVYAHVTALPVRGLSTPADRRERAPAHVLAPLRRALLRAGGPLAAQWPQPGRDQRPVLLHILHGWGGGAERFVRDLASTDAARHHLLLRAVGNPSRRLHGEFLELSDARGGPPLRRLLLSPAIGAIVDRHPGYREALDALIADFCIEQSARRSVRRARCALVVGHRRQHLQRARAKRGPDRRPQPRHPAQSAACRT
;
A
#
# COMPACT_ATOMS: atom_id res chain seq x y z
N MET A 1 -25.10 4.37 17.36
CA MET A 1 -24.95 2.94 17.03
C MET A 1 -25.19 2.84 15.54
N SER A 2 -24.15 3.02 14.74
CA SER A 2 -24.26 2.99 13.28
C SER A 2 -24.06 1.55 12.83
N GLU A 3 -25.07 0.96 12.21
CA GLU A 3 -24.94 -0.26 11.42
C GLU A 3 -23.98 0.05 10.26
N HIS A 4 -22.69 -0.25 10.45
CA HIS A 4 -21.80 -0.42 9.31
C HIS A 4 -22.25 -1.70 8.61
N ALA A 5 -23.01 -1.50 7.54
CA ALA A 5 -23.42 -2.53 6.62
C ALA A 5 -22.22 -3.42 6.32
N ASN A 6 -22.30 -4.67 6.78
CA ASN A 6 -21.43 -5.73 6.32
C ASN A 6 -21.48 -5.68 4.79
N PRO A 7 -20.35 -5.54 4.06
CA PRO A 7 -20.37 -5.43 2.62
C PRO A 7 -21.08 -6.67 2.08
N THR A 8 -22.36 -6.49 1.75
CA THR A 8 -23.19 -7.56 1.24
C THR A 8 -22.64 -7.83 -0.13
N LEU A 9 -22.01 -8.99 -0.32
CA LEU A 9 -21.52 -9.40 -1.62
C LEU A 9 -22.69 -9.22 -2.60
N PRO A 10 -22.52 -8.49 -3.71
CA PRO A 10 -23.57 -8.36 -4.70
C PRO A 10 -23.96 -9.77 -5.16
N ASN A 11 -25.28 -10.00 -5.28
CA ASN A 11 -25.87 -11.20 -5.88
C ASN A 11 -25.29 -11.32 -7.29
N PRO A 12 -24.39 -12.27 -7.51
CA PRO A 12 -24.75 -13.70 -7.54
C PRO A 12 -24.40 -14.55 -6.30
N ALA A 13 -25.05 -15.71 -6.20
CA ALA A 13 -24.77 -16.74 -5.19
C ALA A 13 -23.29 -17.16 -5.19
N LEU A 14 -22.76 -17.50 -4.01
CA LEU A 14 -21.37 -17.92 -3.85
C LEU A 14 -21.27 -19.43 -3.64
N VAL A 15 -20.46 -20.09 -4.46
CA VAL A 15 -20.13 -21.51 -4.36
C VAL A 15 -18.67 -21.64 -3.90
N LEU A 16 -18.49 -22.26 -2.73
CA LEU A 16 -17.19 -22.54 -2.12
C LEU A 16 -16.84 -24.02 -2.34
N LEU A 17 -15.74 -24.29 -3.05
CA LEU A 17 -15.29 -25.63 -3.36
C LEU A 17 -14.00 -25.94 -2.59
N LEU A 18 -14.10 -26.76 -1.55
CA LEU A 18 -12.98 -27.18 -0.71
C LEU A 18 -12.36 -28.48 -1.21
N PRO A 19 -11.08 -28.73 -0.95
CA PRO A 19 -10.48 -30.03 -1.23
C PRO A 19 -11.19 -31.13 -0.41
N ALA A 20 -11.20 -32.36 -0.93
CA ALA A 20 -11.77 -33.51 -0.20
C ALA A 20 -10.97 -33.89 1.06
N ALA A 21 -9.71 -33.46 1.14
CA ALA A 21 -8.86 -33.64 2.32
C ALA A 21 -9.29 -32.73 3.49
N ALA A 22 -8.92 -33.12 4.71
CA ALA A 22 -9.17 -32.31 5.90
C ALA A 22 -8.49 -30.93 5.76
N CYS A 23 -9.30 -29.88 5.80
CA CYS A 23 -8.84 -28.50 5.76
C CYS A 23 -8.21 -28.10 7.10
N SER A 24 -7.24 -27.19 7.04
CA SER A 24 -6.67 -26.59 8.25
C SER A 24 -7.74 -25.88 9.10
N ALA A 25 -7.47 -25.71 10.40
CA ALA A 25 -8.36 -24.94 11.27
C ALA A 25 -8.51 -23.48 10.80
N ALA A 26 -7.44 -22.86 10.30
CA ALA A 26 -7.44 -21.50 9.80
C ALA A 26 -8.33 -21.34 8.55
N LEU A 27 -8.21 -22.26 7.59
CA LEU A 27 -9.07 -22.28 6.39
C LEU A 27 -10.54 -22.51 6.77
N THR A 28 -10.80 -23.46 7.67
CA THR A 28 -12.16 -23.74 8.17
C THR A 28 -12.77 -22.50 8.83
N ALA A 29 -12.02 -21.80 9.67
CA ALA A 29 -12.46 -20.56 10.30
C ALA A 29 -12.72 -19.43 9.28
N ALA A 30 -11.86 -19.28 8.28
CA ALA A 30 -12.04 -18.30 7.21
C ALA A 30 -13.32 -18.57 6.39
N VAL A 31 -13.57 -19.83 6.02
CA VAL A 31 -14.77 -20.27 5.29
C VAL A 31 -16.03 -20.03 6.12
N ALA A 32 -16.02 -20.34 7.41
CA ALA A 32 -17.18 -20.17 8.30
C ALA A 32 -17.67 -18.72 8.41
N ARG A 33 -16.81 -17.73 8.12
CA ARG A 33 -17.17 -16.30 8.13
C ARG A 33 -17.85 -15.85 6.85
N VAL A 34 -17.78 -16.65 5.78
CA VAL A 34 -18.43 -16.36 4.50
C VAL A 34 -19.88 -16.83 4.59
N THR A 35 -20.78 -15.90 4.88
CA THR A 35 -22.21 -16.20 5.06
C THR A 35 -22.92 -16.37 3.71
N GLY A 36 -23.88 -17.30 3.63
CA GLY A 36 -24.73 -17.48 2.45
C GLY A 36 -24.08 -18.22 1.28
N ALA A 37 -22.91 -18.84 1.50
CA ALA A 37 -22.25 -19.66 0.51
C ALA A 37 -22.67 -21.14 0.57
N SER A 38 -22.80 -21.76 -0.60
CA SER A 38 -22.93 -23.22 -0.73
C SER A 38 -21.54 -23.86 -0.72
N VAL A 39 -21.29 -24.77 0.23
CA VAL A 39 -19.98 -25.42 0.40
C VAL A 39 -20.02 -26.83 -0.18
N HIS A 40 -19.07 -27.16 -1.07
CA HIS A 40 -18.92 -28.46 -1.69
C HIS A 40 -17.51 -29.00 -1.47
N LEU A 41 -17.38 -30.31 -1.22
CA LEU A 41 -16.08 -31.00 -1.10
C LEU A 41 -15.76 -31.69 -2.42
N ARG A 42 -14.58 -31.40 -3.01
CA ARG A 42 -14.13 -32.02 -4.27
C ARG A 42 -12.62 -32.24 -4.29
N PRO A 43 -12.13 -33.39 -4.78
CA PRO A 43 -10.70 -33.56 -5.03
C PRO A 43 -10.23 -32.55 -6.09
N PRO A 44 -9.04 -31.94 -5.94
CA PRO A 44 -8.47 -31.09 -6.97
C PRO A 44 -8.18 -31.91 -8.23
N GLN A 45 -8.53 -31.37 -9.40
CA GLN A 45 -8.09 -31.93 -10.67
C GLN A 45 -6.68 -31.44 -11.01
N GLN A 46 -6.00 -32.16 -11.89
CA GLN A 46 -4.60 -31.89 -12.22
C GLN A 46 -4.43 -30.55 -12.95
N ALA A 47 -5.35 -30.17 -13.85
CA ALA A 47 -5.30 -28.90 -14.55
C ALA A 47 -6.34 -27.92 -13.98
N TRP A 48 -5.89 -26.85 -13.31
CA TRP A 48 -6.79 -25.90 -12.66
C TRP A 48 -7.69 -25.15 -13.66
N ARG A 49 -7.23 -24.92 -14.90
CA ARG A 49 -8.02 -24.22 -15.93
C ARG A 49 -9.21 -25.04 -16.40
N ASP A 50 -8.99 -26.33 -16.62
CA ASP A 50 -10.04 -27.26 -17.04
C ASP A 50 -11.06 -27.42 -15.90
N GLU A 51 -10.57 -27.50 -14.67
CA GLU A 51 -11.40 -27.53 -13.46
C GLU A 51 -12.29 -26.29 -13.37
N ILE A 52 -11.73 -25.09 -13.47
CA ILE A 52 -12.50 -23.84 -13.39
C ILE A 52 -13.50 -23.71 -14.55
N SER A 53 -13.14 -24.17 -15.74
CA SER A 53 -14.05 -24.16 -16.90
C SER A 53 -15.23 -25.12 -16.70
N ALA A 54 -14.97 -26.32 -16.20
CA ALA A 54 -16.03 -27.28 -15.85
C ALA A 54 -16.93 -26.76 -14.74
N LEU A 55 -16.35 -26.13 -13.71
CA LEU A 55 -17.12 -25.51 -12.61
C LEU A 55 -17.98 -24.33 -13.09
N ARG A 56 -17.49 -23.51 -14.03
CA ARG A 56 -18.31 -22.46 -14.65
C ARG A 56 -19.48 -23.05 -15.45
N GLN A 57 -19.30 -24.17 -16.14
CA GLN A 57 -20.41 -24.85 -16.83
C GLN A 57 -21.45 -25.41 -15.84
N GLU A 58 -21.00 -25.94 -14.71
CA GLU A 58 -21.89 -26.47 -13.67
C GLU A 58 -22.63 -25.36 -12.90
N PHE A 59 -21.97 -24.23 -12.66
CA PHE A 59 -22.50 -23.10 -11.88
C PHE A 59 -22.42 -21.79 -12.69
N PRO A 60 -23.21 -21.65 -13.78
CA PRO A 60 -23.06 -20.57 -14.75
C PRO A 60 -23.17 -19.18 -14.15
N GLU A 61 -24.11 -18.98 -13.22
CA GLU A 61 -24.42 -17.68 -12.63
C GLU A 61 -23.78 -17.47 -11.25
N ALA A 62 -22.94 -18.39 -10.76
CA ALA A 62 -22.38 -18.26 -9.41
C ALA A 62 -21.02 -17.57 -9.39
N ASN A 63 -20.73 -16.85 -8.31
CA ASN A 63 -19.36 -16.57 -7.90
C ASN A 63 -18.73 -17.89 -7.42
N LEU A 64 -17.52 -18.19 -7.89
CA LEU A 64 -16.80 -19.41 -7.54
C LEU A 64 -15.60 -19.06 -6.68
N LEU A 65 -15.39 -19.82 -5.60
CA LEU A 65 -14.11 -19.88 -4.91
C LEU A 65 -13.66 -21.33 -4.81
N ARG A 66 -12.57 -21.65 -5.50
CA ARG A 66 -11.96 -22.97 -5.50
C ARG A 66 -10.69 -22.98 -4.66
N VAL A 67 -10.75 -23.66 -3.52
CA VAL A 67 -9.58 -23.96 -2.69
C VAL A 67 -8.96 -25.27 -3.18
N ARG A 68 -7.70 -25.26 -3.57
CA ARG A 68 -6.98 -26.45 -4.07
C ARG A 68 -6.02 -27.03 -3.04
N GLU A 69 -5.51 -26.20 -2.12
CA GLU A 69 -4.64 -26.61 -1.02
C GLU A 69 -5.37 -26.67 0.32
N ALA A 70 -5.36 -27.84 0.97
CA ALA A 70 -6.07 -28.05 2.24
C ALA A 70 -5.36 -27.42 3.44
N GLN A 71 -4.02 -27.37 3.39
CA GLN A 71 -3.16 -26.89 4.47
C GLN A 71 -2.81 -25.40 4.30
N LEU A 72 -3.83 -24.60 3.99
CA LEU A 72 -3.70 -23.15 3.88
C LEU A 72 -3.96 -22.46 5.21
N TRP A 73 -3.11 -21.50 5.53
CA TRP A 73 -3.42 -20.42 6.45
C TRP A 73 -3.86 -19.19 5.64
N LEU A 74 -4.90 -18.52 6.14
CA LEU A 74 -5.47 -17.31 5.60
C LEU A 74 -5.76 -16.35 6.75
N ALA A 75 -5.58 -15.06 6.51
CA ALA A 75 -6.09 -14.06 7.44
C ALA A 75 -7.64 -14.08 7.45
N ASP A 76 -8.23 -13.65 8.56
CA ASP A 76 -9.68 -13.70 8.79
C ASP A 76 -10.52 -13.01 7.70
N ASP A 77 -9.97 -11.96 7.08
CA ASP A 77 -10.59 -11.15 6.03
C ASP A 77 -10.10 -11.50 4.61
N ALA A 78 -9.18 -12.47 4.46
CA ALA A 78 -8.50 -12.74 3.19
C ALA A 78 -9.47 -13.20 2.09
N LEU A 79 -10.45 -14.05 2.43
CA LEU A 79 -11.44 -14.52 1.47
C LEU A 79 -12.33 -13.38 0.97
N LEU A 80 -12.77 -12.48 1.87
CA LEU A 80 -13.57 -11.32 1.47
C LEU A 80 -12.78 -10.37 0.59
N ARG A 81 -11.49 -10.14 0.90
CA ARG A 81 -10.59 -9.34 0.04
C ARG A 81 -10.43 -9.97 -1.34
N LEU A 82 -10.22 -11.28 -1.41
CA LEU A 82 -10.08 -12.00 -2.67
C LEU A 82 -11.38 -11.96 -3.49
N LEU A 83 -12.54 -12.18 -2.87
CA LEU A 83 -13.84 -12.10 -3.54
C LEU A 83 -14.13 -10.70 -4.07
N LYS A 84 -13.79 -9.66 -3.29
CA LYS A 84 -13.87 -8.27 -3.76
C LYS A 84 -12.95 -8.01 -4.95
N ALA A 85 -11.75 -8.58 -4.93
CA ALA A 85 -10.81 -8.48 -6.04
C ALA A 85 -11.34 -9.21 -7.28
N ALA A 86 -11.92 -10.39 -7.12
CA ALA A 86 -12.57 -11.15 -8.20
C ALA A 86 -13.76 -10.41 -8.81
N ALA A 87 -14.59 -9.76 -8.00
CA ALA A 87 -15.71 -8.96 -8.49
C ALA A 87 -15.31 -7.73 -9.32
N ALA A 88 -14.05 -7.29 -9.21
CA ALA A 88 -13.49 -6.20 -10.03
C ALA A 88 -12.63 -6.71 -11.20
N ALA A 89 -12.51 -8.02 -11.35
CA ALA A 89 -11.61 -8.66 -12.30
C ALA A 89 -12.32 -9.08 -13.59
N THR A 90 -11.56 -9.15 -14.68
CA THR A 90 -12.05 -9.64 -15.98
C THR A 90 -11.71 -11.12 -16.21
N GLY A 91 -11.46 -11.89 -15.15
CA GLY A 91 -10.99 -13.27 -15.24
C GLY A 91 -10.73 -13.89 -13.86
N PRO A 92 -10.16 -15.12 -13.82
CA PRO A 92 -9.83 -15.79 -12.57
C PRO A 92 -8.79 -15.00 -11.74
N VAL A 93 -8.99 -14.94 -10.43
CA VAL A 93 -8.10 -14.25 -9.49
C VAL A 93 -7.55 -15.23 -8.45
N THR A 94 -6.24 -15.22 -8.26
CA THR A 94 -5.53 -15.93 -7.19
C THR A 94 -4.89 -14.95 -6.20
N THR A 95 -4.29 -15.48 -5.14
CA THR A 95 -3.52 -14.73 -4.15
C THR A 95 -2.03 -14.88 -4.39
N THR A 96 -1.23 -14.02 -3.77
CA THR A 96 0.18 -14.38 -3.54
C THR A 96 0.24 -15.62 -2.63
N THR A 97 1.22 -16.50 -2.84
CA THR A 97 1.35 -17.74 -2.06
C THR A 97 2.77 -18.30 -2.14
N ASN A 98 3.17 -19.10 -1.16
CA ASN A 98 4.41 -19.90 -1.19
C ASN A 98 4.23 -21.28 -1.87
N ALA A 99 3.03 -21.61 -2.38
CA ALA A 99 2.79 -22.84 -3.13
C ALA A 99 3.36 -22.82 -4.55
N ASP A 100 3.41 -21.64 -5.18
CA ASP A 100 3.88 -21.46 -6.56
C ASP A 100 5.03 -20.42 -6.60
N PRO A 101 6.19 -20.77 -7.16
CA PRO A 101 7.33 -19.85 -7.26
C PRO A 101 7.05 -18.55 -8.04
N GLN A 102 6.07 -18.51 -8.94
CA GLN A 102 5.65 -17.28 -9.63
C GLN A 102 4.80 -16.37 -8.73
N LEU A 103 4.11 -16.94 -7.75
CA LEU A 103 3.23 -16.22 -6.81
C LEU A 103 3.91 -15.83 -5.49
N VAL A 104 5.15 -16.26 -5.27
CA VAL A 104 5.85 -16.03 -4.00
C VAL A 104 6.18 -14.55 -3.78
N PRO A 105 5.87 -13.99 -2.59
CA PRO A 105 6.12 -12.56 -2.31
C PRO A 105 7.58 -12.25 -1.92
N ALA A 106 8.41 -13.27 -1.69
CA ALA A 106 9.83 -13.11 -1.39
C ALA A 106 10.61 -12.57 -2.60
N ALA A 107 11.59 -11.70 -2.34
CA ALA A 107 12.51 -11.25 -3.38
C ALA A 107 13.42 -12.40 -3.85
N PRO A 108 13.97 -12.34 -5.08
CA PRO A 108 14.89 -13.36 -5.56
C PRO A 108 16.06 -13.59 -4.60
N ASP A 109 16.50 -14.84 -4.49
CA ASP A 109 17.57 -15.29 -3.59
C ASP A 109 17.36 -14.95 -2.10
N CYS A 110 16.15 -14.55 -1.73
CA CYS A 110 15.77 -14.25 -0.35
C CYS A 110 14.78 -15.29 0.16
N GLU A 111 14.87 -15.56 1.45
CA GLU A 111 13.95 -16.41 2.17
C GLU A 111 13.36 -15.61 3.33
N LEU A 112 12.03 -15.69 3.48
CA LEU A 112 11.31 -15.05 4.59
C LEU A 112 11.06 -16.10 5.69
N ASP A 113 12.09 -16.85 6.08
CA ASP A 113 11.98 -17.89 7.11
C ASP A 113 11.55 -17.33 8.46
N GLY A 114 10.70 -18.09 9.16
CA GLY A 114 10.13 -17.68 10.44
C GLY A 114 9.14 -16.51 10.35
N SER A 115 8.72 -16.12 9.14
CA SER A 115 7.67 -15.11 8.99
C SER A 115 6.33 -15.66 9.47
N ASP A 116 5.78 -15.03 10.50
CA ASP A 116 4.38 -15.20 10.88
C ASP A 116 3.52 -14.89 9.63
N PRO A 117 2.73 -15.86 9.12
CA PRO A 117 1.88 -15.65 7.96
C PRO A 117 0.95 -14.44 8.11
N ALA A 118 0.54 -14.11 9.34
CA ALA A 118 -0.25 -12.92 9.63
C ALA A 118 0.52 -11.63 9.36
N ALA A 119 1.76 -11.54 9.85
CA ALA A 119 2.63 -10.40 9.61
C ALA A 119 2.96 -10.22 8.11
N LEU A 120 3.11 -11.32 7.36
CA LEU A 120 3.36 -11.27 5.93
C LEU A 120 2.13 -10.80 5.13
N ASP A 121 0.94 -11.35 5.41
CA ASP A 121 -0.31 -10.86 4.81
C ASP A 121 -0.55 -9.38 5.15
N GLN A 122 -0.23 -8.97 6.37
CA GLN A 122 -0.27 -7.58 6.83
C GLN A 122 0.66 -6.67 6.02
N ALA A 123 1.92 -7.09 5.86
CA ALA A 123 2.90 -6.36 5.07
C ALA A 123 2.45 -6.20 3.62
N LEU A 124 1.93 -7.28 3.03
CA LEU A 124 1.42 -7.31 1.67
C LEU A 124 0.23 -6.36 1.51
N HIS A 125 -0.76 -6.43 2.41
CA HIS A 125 -1.91 -5.53 2.38
C HIS A 125 -1.50 -4.04 2.39
N VAL A 126 -0.48 -3.70 3.16
CA VAL A 126 0.00 -2.32 3.30
C VAL A 126 0.88 -1.89 2.12
N LEU A 127 1.82 -2.72 1.68
CA LEU A 127 2.88 -2.33 0.72
C LEU A 127 2.55 -2.59 -0.75
N SER A 128 1.66 -3.53 -1.03
CA SER A 128 1.17 -3.86 -2.38
C SER A 128 0.57 -2.66 -3.10
N GLY A 129 0.37 -2.71 -4.41
CA GLY A 129 -0.42 -1.68 -5.10
C GLY A 129 -1.93 -1.82 -4.90
N ARG A 130 -2.39 -2.90 -4.25
CA ARG A 130 -3.78 -3.38 -4.28
C ARG A 130 -4.28 -3.61 -5.71
N GLN A 131 -3.38 -4.11 -6.54
CA GLN A 131 -3.58 -4.31 -7.96
C GLN A 131 -3.92 -5.78 -8.26
N LEU A 132 -4.59 -5.95 -9.40
CA LEU A 132 -4.73 -7.22 -10.08
C LEU A 132 -3.64 -7.29 -11.16
N LEU A 133 -2.69 -8.21 -11.00
CA LEU A 133 -1.56 -8.34 -11.91
C LEU A 133 -1.71 -9.60 -12.74
N ALA A 134 -1.61 -9.51 -14.06
CA ALA A 134 -1.61 -10.69 -14.92
C ALA A 134 -0.33 -11.50 -14.72
N LEU A 135 -0.46 -12.80 -14.46
CA LEU A 135 0.65 -13.74 -14.48
C LEU A 135 0.19 -15.13 -14.93
N ALA A 136 1.16 -15.98 -15.25
CA ALA A 136 0.93 -17.41 -15.36
C ALA A 136 1.36 -18.08 -14.05
N ALA A 137 0.42 -18.76 -13.38
CA ALA A 137 0.71 -19.70 -12.30
C ALA A 137 0.43 -21.12 -12.80
N THR A 138 1.27 -22.06 -12.39
CA THR A 138 1.12 -23.47 -12.76
C THR A 138 0.02 -24.09 -11.91
N GLU A 139 0.09 -23.90 -10.59
CA GLU A 139 -0.81 -24.53 -9.63
C GLU A 139 -1.24 -23.53 -8.56
N PRO A 140 -2.22 -22.65 -8.85
CA PRO A 140 -2.72 -21.72 -7.84
C PRO A 140 -3.38 -22.51 -6.70
N ALA A 141 -2.99 -22.21 -5.47
CA ALA A 141 -3.54 -22.84 -4.26
C ALA A 141 -5.01 -22.47 -4.00
N LEU A 142 -5.44 -21.31 -4.51
CA LEU A 142 -6.76 -20.73 -4.34
C LEU A 142 -7.12 -19.93 -5.60
N VAL A 143 -8.34 -20.08 -6.11
CA VAL A 143 -8.83 -19.32 -7.27
C VAL A 143 -10.24 -18.83 -7.00
N ALA A 144 -10.50 -17.54 -7.23
CA ALA A 144 -11.82 -16.93 -7.24
C ALA A 144 -12.20 -16.52 -8.66
N LEU A 145 -13.47 -16.68 -9.02
CA LEU A 145 -14.02 -16.27 -10.32
C LEU A 145 -15.38 -15.62 -10.11
N ALA A 146 -15.55 -14.37 -10.55
CA ALA A 146 -16.85 -13.71 -10.55
C ALA A 146 -17.79 -14.37 -11.57
N ALA A 147 -19.11 -14.29 -11.33
CA ALA A 147 -20.10 -14.94 -12.19
C ALA A 147 -20.02 -14.52 -13.66
N ASP A 148 -19.78 -13.24 -13.91
CA ASP A 148 -19.67 -12.62 -15.23
C ASP A 148 -18.25 -12.70 -15.84
N ALA A 149 -17.28 -13.22 -15.08
CA ALA A 149 -15.91 -13.32 -15.54
C ALA A 149 -15.67 -14.58 -16.40
N PRO A 150 -15.03 -14.45 -17.57
CA PRO A 150 -14.69 -15.58 -18.44
C PRO A 150 -13.67 -16.51 -17.76
N ALA A 151 -13.97 -17.81 -17.74
CA ALA A 151 -13.12 -18.84 -17.13
C ALA A 151 -11.80 -19.08 -17.90
N ASP A 152 -11.80 -18.81 -19.20
CA ASP A 152 -10.66 -19.00 -20.11
C ASP A 152 -9.69 -17.81 -20.13
N ALA A 153 -10.03 -16.70 -19.46
CA ALA A 153 -9.16 -15.54 -19.37
C ALA A 153 -7.83 -15.81 -18.65
N GLY A 154 -6.91 -14.85 -18.79
CA GLY A 154 -5.64 -14.84 -18.08
C GLY A 154 -5.85 -14.82 -16.56
N LEU A 155 -5.00 -15.55 -15.83
CA LEU A 155 -5.02 -15.54 -14.37
C LEU A 155 -4.46 -14.21 -13.86
N LEU A 156 -5.14 -13.62 -12.89
CA LEU A 156 -4.73 -12.41 -12.20
C LEU A 156 -4.33 -12.77 -10.76
N VAL A 157 -3.31 -12.11 -10.21
CA VAL A 157 -3.03 -12.16 -8.76
C VAL A 157 -3.47 -10.89 -8.09
N ALA A 158 -4.20 -11.03 -6.99
CA ALA A 158 -4.39 -9.97 -6.01
C ALA A 158 -3.11 -9.84 -5.17
N ASP A 159 -2.31 -8.82 -5.48
CA ASP A 159 -0.99 -8.59 -4.86
C ASP A 159 -1.04 -8.24 -3.36
N HIS A 160 -2.25 -8.01 -2.84
CA HIS A 160 -2.56 -7.56 -1.49
C HIS A 160 -3.25 -8.64 -0.64
N VAL A 161 -3.34 -9.87 -1.14
CA VAL A 161 -3.88 -11.04 -0.42
C VAL A 161 -2.83 -12.15 -0.43
N TYR A 162 -2.62 -12.75 0.75
CA TYR A 162 -1.67 -13.84 0.92
C TYR A 162 -2.36 -15.11 1.42
N ALA A 163 -2.03 -16.23 0.80
CA ALA A 163 -2.38 -17.57 1.24
C ALA A 163 -1.11 -18.37 1.52
N HIS A 164 -0.96 -18.88 2.73
CA HIS A 164 0.25 -19.55 3.17
C HIS A 164 0.03 -21.06 3.28
N VAL A 165 0.80 -21.86 2.54
CA VAL A 165 0.88 -23.30 2.74
C VAL A 165 1.86 -23.56 3.87
N THR A 166 1.36 -24.08 4.99
CA THR A 166 2.11 -24.19 6.27
C THR A 166 3.35 -25.08 6.20
N ALA A 167 3.37 -26.04 5.27
CA ALA A 167 4.47 -26.98 5.10
C ALA A 167 5.62 -26.45 4.21
N LEU A 168 5.46 -25.27 3.57
CA LEU A 168 6.40 -24.77 2.58
C LEU A 168 7.11 -23.50 3.07
N PRO A 169 8.43 -23.34 2.80
CA PRO A 169 9.13 -22.11 3.09
C PRO A 169 8.68 -20.98 2.15
N VAL A 170 8.83 -19.73 2.60
CA VAL A 170 8.58 -18.55 1.75
C VAL A 170 9.88 -18.14 1.07
N ARG A 171 10.25 -18.88 0.03
CA ARG A 171 11.52 -18.73 -0.69
C ARG A 171 11.32 -18.10 -2.07
N GLY A 172 12.07 -17.04 -2.35
CA GLY A 172 12.07 -16.39 -3.65
C GLY A 172 12.75 -17.23 -4.72
N LEU A 173 12.48 -16.89 -5.99
CA LEU A 173 13.15 -17.50 -7.14
C LEU A 173 14.67 -17.29 -7.08
N SER A 174 15.44 -18.29 -7.49
CA SER A 174 16.89 -18.13 -7.66
C SER A 174 17.19 -17.22 -8.85
N THR A 175 18.14 -16.31 -8.70
CA THR A 175 18.64 -15.49 -9.81
C THR A 175 19.71 -16.25 -10.58
N PRO A 176 19.58 -16.44 -11.91
CA PRO A 176 20.65 -17.02 -12.71
C PRO A 176 21.98 -16.25 -12.58
N ALA A 177 23.07 -17.02 -12.48
CA ALA A 177 24.42 -16.47 -12.36
C ALA A 177 24.79 -15.67 -13.62
N ASP A 178 24.48 -16.20 -14.81
CA ASP A 178 24.62 -15.47 -16.06
C ASP A 178 23.52 -14.40 -16.18
N ARG A 179 23.94 -13.15 -16.41
CA ARG A 179 23.02 -12.03 -16.65
C ARG A 179 22.18 -12.21 -17.91
N ARG A 180 22.66 -12.96 -18.90
CA ARG A 180 21.96 -13.22 -20.17
C ARG A 180 20.77 -14.16 -20.00
N GLU A 181 20.80 -15.00 -18.98
CA GLU A 181 19.73 -15.95 -18.64
C GLU A 181 18.66 -15.33 -17.73
N ARG A 182 18.88 -14.10 -17.24
CA ARG A 182 17.91 -13.44 -16.36
C ARG A 182 16.66 -13.06 -17.14
N ALA A 183 15.54 -13.58 -16.67
CA ALA A 183 14.23 -13.20 -17.18
C ALA A 183 14.00 -11.67 -17.05
N PRO A 184 13.11 -11.09 -17.87
CA PRO A 184 12.62 -9.73 -17.68
C PRO A 184 12.11 -9.48 -16.25
N ALA A 185 11.96 -8.20 -15.90
CA ALA A 185 11.46 -7.82 -14.58
C ALA A 185 10.08 -8.45 -14.30
N HIS A 186 10.01 -9.27 -13.25
CA HIS A 186 8.78 -9.94 -12.84
C HIS A 186 7.70 -8.93 -12.39
N VAL A 187 6.42 -9.23 -12.61
CA VAL A 187 5.30 -8.33 -12.27
C VAL A 187 5.23 -8.00 -10.77
N LEU A 188 5.53 -8.97 -9.91
CA LEU A 188 5.65 -8.79 -8.45
C LEU A 188 6.96 -8.10 -8.00
N ALA A 189 7.88 -7.75 -8.89
CA ALA A 189 9.17 -7.15 -8.51
C ALA A 189 9.07 -5.85 -7.69
N PRO A 190 8.11 -4.93 -7.94
CA PRO A 190 7.93 -3.75 -7.09
C PRO A 190 7.55 -4.12 -5.65
N LEU A 191 6.61 -5.05 -5.47
CA LEU A 191 6.14 -5.56 -4.19
C LEU A 191 7.24 -6.30 -3.43
N ARG A 192 7.94 -7.22 -4.10
CA ARG A 192 9.11 -7.94 -3.55
C ARG A 192 10.17 -6.97 -3.02
N ARG A 193 10.46 -5.90 -3.78
CA ARG A 193 11.40 -4.84 -3.34
C ARG A 193 10.86 -4.02 -2.17
N ALA A 194 9.55 -3.76 -2.11
CA ALA A 194 8.95 -3.06 -0.99
C ALA A 194 9.06 -3.89 0.29
N LEU A 195 8.74 -5.18 0.23
CA LEU A 195 8.90 -6.12 1.33
C LEU A 195 10.36 -6.25 1.79
N LEU A 196 11.30 -6.42 0.85
CA LEU A 196 12.73 -6.52 1.19
C LEU A 196 13.24 -5.27 1.92
N ARG A 197 12.81 -4.07 1.49
CA ARG A 197 13.19 -2.81 2.15
C ARG A 197 12.53 -2.61 3.50
N ALA A 198 11.36 -3.21 3.72
CA ALA A 198 10.63 -3.13 4.98
C ALA A 198 11.30 -3.91 6.11
N GLY A 199 11.91 -5.06 5.81
CA GLY A 199 12.50 -5.94 6.82
C GLY A 199 11.46 -6.76 7.62
N GLY A 200 11.96 -7.75 8.38
CA GLY A 200 11.20 -8.92 8.83
C GLY A 200 10.15 -8.76 9.95
N PRO A 201 10.30 -7.95 11.02
CA PRO A 201 9.26 -7.89 12.06
C PRO A 201 8.52 -6.54 12.17
N LEU A 202 8.73 -5.59 11.27
CA LEU A 202 8.12 -4.24 11.39
C LEU A 202 6.66 -4.18 10.93
N ALA A 203 6.20 -5.14 10.12
CA ALA A 203 4.85 -5.11 9.55
C ALA A 203 3.73 -5.23 10.60
N ALA A 204 3.95 -5.98 11.68
CA ALA A 204 2.98 -6.15 12.77
C ALA A 204 2.59 -4.82 13.44
N GLN A 205 3.50 -3.83 13.42
CA GLN A 205 3.31 -2.52 14.04
C GLN A 205 2.65 -1.51 13.09
N TRP A 206 2.42 -1.86 11.82
CA TRP A 206 1.88 -0.94 10.85
C TRP A 206 0.36 -0.83 10.94
N PRO A 207 -0.17 0.39 10.73
CA PRO A 207 -1.62 0.60 10.74
C PRO A 207 -2.25 -0.29 9.67
N GLN A 208 -3.44 -0.79 9.97
CA GLN A 208 -4.25 -1.62 9.06
C GLN A 208 -5.52 -0.89 8.60
N PRO A 209 -5.37 0.30 7.99
CA PRO A 209 -6.51 1.07 7.52
C PRO A 209 -7.30 0.26 6.50
N GLY A 210 -8.60 0.10 6.76
CA GLY A 210 -9.52 -0.66 5.91
C GLY A 210 -9.57 -2.17 6.17
N ARG A 211 -8.85 -2.71 7.17
CA ARG A 211 -9.01 -4.12 7.62
C ARG A 211 -9.85 -4.28 8.87
N ASP A 212 -9.84 -3.28 9.74
CA ASP A 212 -10.69 -3.24 10.92
C ASP A 212 -11.80 -2.18 10.76
N GLN A 213 -12.68 -2.10 11.75
CA GLN A 213 -13.81 -1.16 11.74
C GLN A 213 -13.42 0.26 12.19
N ARG A 214 -12.12 0.54 12.40
CA ARG A 214 -11.72 1.88 12.84
C ARG A 214 -11.79 2.85 11.67
N PRO A 215 -12.35 4.06 11.89
CA PRO A 215 -12.35 5.12 10.89
C PRO A 215 -10.91 5.51 10.53
N VAL A 216 -10.70 5.93 9.27
CA VAL A 216 -9.39 6.36 8.78
C VAL A 216 -9.39 7.87 8.53
N LEU A 217 -8.55 8.59 9.29
CA LEU A 217 -8.36 10.03 9.19
C LEU A 217 -7.10 10.36 8.37
N LEU A 218 -7.28 11.10 7.27
CA LEU A 218 -6.17 11.57 6.43
C LEU A 218 -5.77 13.01 6.78
N HIS A 219 -4.53 13.16 7.24
CA HIS A 219 -3.86 14.44 7.43
C HIS A 219 -3.11 14.79 6.15
N ILE A 220 -3.42 15.94 5.55
CA ILE A 220 -2.73 16.42 4.35
C ILE A 220 -1.84 17.58 4.77
N LEU A 221 -0.53 17.38 4.71
CA LEU A 221 0.45 18.42 5.03
C LEU A 221 1.21 18.84 3.78
N HIS A 222 1.32 20.15 3.60
CA HIS A 222 2.30 20.76 2.70
C HIS A 222 3.50 21.17 3.57
N GLY A 223 4.73 20.99 3.09
CA GLY A 223 5.98 21.06 3.89
C GLY A 223 6.22 22.33 4.71
N TRP A 224 5.48 22.49 5.81
CA TRP A 224 5.42 23.68 6.67
C TRP A 224 5.95 23.33 8.05
N GLY A 225 7.26 23.12 8.16
CA GLY A 225 8.00 22.99 9.42
C GLY A 225 7.60 21.79 10.31
N GLY A 226 8.48 21.44 11.25
CA GLY A 226 8.26 20.29 12.14
C GLY A 226 7.07 20.41 13.11
N GLY A 227 6.49 21.62 13.28
CA GLY A 227 5.41 21.86 14.24
C GLY A 227 4.09 21.19 13.86
N ALA A 228 3.66 21.30 12.60
CA ALA A 228 2.42 20.66 12.13
C ALA A 228 2.56 19.12 12.11
N GLU A 229 3.73 18.62 11.67
CA GLU A 229 4.03 17.19 11.72
C GLU A 229 4.05 16.65 13.16
N ARG A 230 4.62 17.41 14.11
CA ARG A 230 4.60 17.03 15.53
C ARG A 230 3.18 17.01 16.08
N PHE A 231 2.36 18.01 15.77
CA PHE A 231 0.95 18.02 16.21
C PHE A 231 0.18 16.80 15.68
N VAL A 232 0.30 16.50 14.39
CA VAL A 232 -0.36 15.34 13.78
C VAL A 232 0.12 14.04 14.43
N ARG A 233 1.41 13.92 14.72
CA ARG A 233 1.99 12.78 15.43
C ARG A 233 1.46 12.65 16.85
N ASP A 234 1.48 13.72 17.63
CA ASP A 234 0.99 13.74 19.01
C ASP A 234 -0.50 13.37 19.06
N LEU A 235 -1.31 13.88 18.12
CA LEU A 235 -2.71 13.50 17.98
C LEU A 235 -2.87 12.01 17.64
N ALA A 236 -2.13 11.51 16.65
CA ALA A 236 -2.19 10.11 16.24
C ALA A 236 -1.70 9.14 17.34
N SER A 237 -0.80 9.59 18.21
CA SER A 237 -0.32 8.81 19.35
C SER A 237 -1.33 8.76 20.52
N THR A 238 -2.29 9.67 20.59
CA THR A 238 -3.28 9.76 21.68
C THR A 238 -4.67 9.27 21.27
N ASP A 239 -5.01 9.33 19.98
CA ASP A 239 -6.27 8.83 19.43
C ASP A 239 -6.10 7.42 18.83
N ALA A 240 -6.32 6.38 19.66
CA ALA A 240 -6.30 4.99 19.21
C ALA A 240 -7.60 4.51 18.54
N ALA A 241 -8.66 5.33 18.61
CA ALA A 241 -9.97 4.99 18.07
C ALA A 241 -10.02 5.08 16.54
N ARG A 242 -9.04 5.76 15.92
CA ARG A 242 -8.93 5.95 14.47
C ARG A 242 -7.58 5.50 13.94
N HIS A 243 -7.50 5.22 12.65
CA HIS A 243 -6.22 5.20 11.94
C HIS A 243 -5.87 6.60 11.47
N HIS A 244 -4.62 7.00 11.66
CA HIS A 244 -4.13 8.32 11.24
C HIS A 244 -3.11 8.15 10.12
N LEU A 245 -3.45 8.63 8.94
CA LEU A 245 -2.57 8.63 7.78
C LEU A 245 -2.08 10.04 7.47
N LEU A 246 -0.83 10.18 7.06
CA LEU A 246 -0.21 11.44 6.68
C LEU A 246 0.13 11.42 5.19
N LEU A 247 -0.47 12.31 4.42
CA LEU A 247 -0.14 12.56 3.02
C LEU A 247 0.69 13.84 2.91
N ARG A 248 1.90 13.72 2.36
CA ARG A 248 2.82 14.83 2.14
C ARG A 248 3.25 14.95 0.69
N ALA A 249 3.36 16.19 0.21
CA ALA A 249 4.00 16.46 -1.06
C ALA A 249 5.53 16.43 -0.89
N VAL A 250 6.20 15.59 -1.66
CA VAL A 250 7.66 15.44 -1.69
C VAL A 250 8.16 15.88 -3.06
N GLY A 251 9.28 16.59 -3.11
CA GLY A 251 9.94 16.98 -4.36
C GLY A 251 11.44 16.73 -4.28
N ASN A 252 12.11 16.73 -5.43
CA ASN A 252 13.56 16.64 -5.48
C ASN A 252 14.20 18.04 -5.32
N PRO A 253 14.91 18.32 -4.21
CA PRO A 253 15.53 19.62 -4.00
C PRO A 253 16.52 20.00 -5.11
N SER A 254 17.24 19.00 -5.65
CA SER A 254 18.25 19.20 -6.70
C SER A 254 17.64 19.60 -8.05
N ARG A 255 16.38 19.21 -8.32
CA ARG A 255 15.67 19.55 -9.57
C ARG A 255 14.79 20.80 -9.44
N ARG A 256 14.65 21.37 -8.24
CA ARG A 256 13.72 22.48 -7.94
C ARG A 256 12.27 22.20 -8.35
N LEU A 257 11.93 20.93 -8.53
CA LEU A 257 10.57 20.47 -8.77
C LEU A 257 10.02 20.01 -7.42
N HIS A 258 9.20 20.88 -6.85
CA HIS A 258 8.46 20.59 -5.64
C HIS A 258 7.18 19.81 -6.04
N GLY A 259 6.68 18.92 -5.19
CA GLY A 259 5.43 18.18 -5.49
C GLY A 259 5.51 17.23 -6.70
N GLU A 260 6.67 16.62 -6.94
CA GLU A 260 6.80 15.52 -7.90
C GLU A 260 6.12 14.25 -7.39
N PHE A 261 6.07 14.06 -6.07
CA PHE A 261 5.47 12.89 -5.46
C PHE A 261 4.49 13.29 -4.36
N LEU A 262 3.45 12.47 -4.21
CA LEU A 262 2.71 12.38 -2.96
C LEU A 262 3.19 11.14 -2.22
N GLU A 263 3.48 11.29 -0.94
CA GLU A 263 3.89 10.19 -0.09
C GLU A 263 2.91 10.04 1.07
N LEU A 264 2.37 8.84 1.23
CA LEU A 264 1.48 8.45 2.31
C LEU A 264 2.27 7.66 3.35
N SER A 265 2.13 7.99 4.62
CA SER A 265 2.70 7.22 5.75
C SER A 265 1.70 7.09 6.90
N ASP A 266 2.00 6.27 7.90
CA ASP A 266 1.38 6.40 9.22
C ASP A 266 1.74 7.77 9.82
N ALA A 267 0.78 8.45 10.45
CA ALA A 267 0.99 9.75 11.09
C ALA A 267 1.94 9.71 12.31
N ARG A 268 2.07 8.55 12.96
CA ARG A 268 3.01 8.27 14.07
C ARG A 268 4.44 8.10 13.57
N GLY A 269 4.62 7.87 12.27
CA GLY A 269 5.90 7.61 11.61
C GLY A 269 6.02 6.17 11.14
N GLY A 270 7.06 5.91 10.34
CA GLY A 270 7.29 4.62 9.70
C GLY A 270 7.70 4.77 8.24
N PRO A 271 7.90 3.66 7.52
CA PRO A 271 8.17 3.71 6.09
C PRO A 271 6.96 4.25 5.31
N PRO A 272 7.18 4.82 4.11
CA PRO A 272 6.09 5.25 3.25
C PRO A 272 5.23 4.04 2.84
N LEU A 273 3.92 4.13 3.04
CA LEU A 273 2.93 3.15 2.61
C LEU A 273 2.64 3.27 1.11
N ARG A 274 2.62 4.51 0.60
CA ARG A 274 2.48 4.80 -0.84
C ARG A 274 3.36 5.95 -1.25
N ARG A 275 3.83 5.88 -2.49
CA ARG A 275 4.46 7.01 -3.16
C ARG A 275 3.93 7.10 -4.59
N LEU A 276 3.21 8.18 -4.88
CA LEU A 276 2.52 8.40 -6.15
C LEU A 276 3.25 9.51 -6.90
N LEU A 277 3.70 9.22 -8.12
CA LEU A 277 4.27 10.24 -9.01
C LEU A 277 3.13 11.11 -9.54
N LEU A 278 3.28 12.43 -9.45
CA LEU A 278 2.37 13.38 -10.07
C LEU A 278 2.90 13.74 -11.46
N SER A 279 2.05 13.52 -12.47
CA SER A 279 2.31 13.91 -13.86
C SER A 279 1.14 14.78 -14.37
N PRO A 280 1.36 16.08 -14.67
CA PRO A 280 2.59 16.84 -14.44
C PRO A 280 2.89 16.99 -12.94
N ALA A 281 4.13 17.36 -12.60
CA ALA A 281 4.44 17.76 -11.23
C ALA A 281 3.72 19.07 -10.88
N ILE A 282 3.36 19.26 -9.61
CA ILE A 282 2.78 20.52 -9.14
C ILE A 282 3.92 21.55 -9.04
N GLY A 283 4.20 22.29 -10.09
CA GLY A 283 5.32 23.26 -10.11
C GLY A 283 5.08 24.56 -9.33
N ALA A 284 3.82 24.89 -9.03
CA ALA A 284 3.40 26.10 -8.34
C ALA A 284 2.05 25.88 -7.61
N ILE A 285 1.50 26.93 -7.00
CA ILE A 285 0.14 26.90 -6.44
C ILE A 285 -0.87 26.75 -7.59
N VAL A 286 -1.72 25.74 -7.52
CA VAL A 286 -2.78 25.50 -8.50
C VAL A 286 -4.09 25.18 -7.77
N ASP A 287 -5.21 25.68 -8.28
CA ASP A 287 -6.51 25.39 -7.66
C ASP A 287 -7.06 24.02 -8.05
N ARG A 288 -6.63 23.48 -9.19
CA ARG A 288 -7.05 22.17 -9.70
C ARG A 288 -5.87 21.44 -10.33
N HIS A 289 -5.67 20.19 -9.93
CA HIS A 289 -4.62 19.34 -10.49
C HIS A 289 -5.19 17.92 -10.73
N PRO A 290 -5.34 17.48 -12.00
CA PRO A 290 -6.00 16.21 -12.31
C PRO A 290 -5.28 15.01 -11.67
N GLY A 291 -3.95 14.96 -11.77
CA GLY A 291 -3.16 13.88 -11.15
C GLY A 291 -3.21 13.89 -9.61
N TYR A 292 -3.50 15.03 -8.97
CA TYR A 292 -3.66 15.08 -7.52
C TYR A 292 -5.01 14.51 -7.11
N ARG A 293 -6.07 14.86 -7.86
CA ARG A 293 -7.40 14.33 -7.63
C ARG A 293 -7.43 12.82 -7.84
N GLU A 294 -6.87 12.34 -8.94
CA GLU A 294 -6.77 10.89 -9.22
C GLU A 294 -6.00 10.15 -8.13
N ALA A 295 -4.85 10.70 -7.70
CA ALA A 295 -4.09 10.14 -6.59
C ALA A 295 -4.91 10.10 -5.29
N LEU A 296 -5.65 11.17 -4.97
CA LEU A 296 -6.46 11.21 -3.76
C LEU A 296 -7.65 10.25 -3.82
N ASP A 297 -8.33 10.15 -4.96
CA ASP A 297 -9.43 9.20 -5.17
C ASP A 297 -8.96 7.76 -5.02
N ALA A 298 -7.79 7.42 -5.58
CA ALA A 298 -7.15 6.12 -5.40
C ALA A 298 -6.83 5.84 -3.92
N LEU A 299 -6.25 6.80 -3.20
CA LEU A 299 -5.96 6.65 -1.77
C LEU A 299 -7.22 6.50 -0.91
N ILE A 300 -8.30 7.23 -1.23
CA ILE A 300 -9.57 7.11 -0.53
C ILE A 300 -10.16 5.71 -0.73
N ALA A 301 -10.15 5.20 -1.96
CA ALA A 301 -10.66 3.88 -2.30
C ALA A 301 -9.82 2.76 -1.65
N ASP A 302 -8.50 2.87 -1.69
CA ASP A 302 -7.59 1.90 -1.12
C ASP A 302 -7.68 1.90 0.41
N PHE A 303 -7.57 3.06 1.06
CA PHE A 303 -7.39 3.13 2.51
C PHE A 303 -8.69 3.36 3.29
N CYS A 304 -9.87 3.25 2.64
CA CYS A 304 -11.18 3.44 3.26
C CYS A 304 -11.28 4.76 4.07
N ILE A 305 -10.71 5.84 3.52
CA ILE A 305 -10.60 7.13 4.21
C ILE A 305 -12.00 7.72 4.43
N GLU A 306 -12.38 7.96 5.68
CA GLU A 306 -13.72 8.45 6.00
C GLU A 306 -13.96 9.84 5.39
N GLN A 307 -15.11 9.97 4.72
CA GLN A 307 -15.47 11.11 3.87
C GLN A 307 -15.73 12.44 4.61
N SER A 308 -15.39 12.59 5.89
CA SER A 308 -15.47 13.90 6.57
C SER A 308 -14.59 14.96 5.89
N ALA A 309 -13.63 14.53 5.06
CA ALA A 309 -12.84 15.38 4.18
C ALA A 309 -13.58 16.02 3.00
N ARG A 310 -14.77 15.56 2.54
CA ARG A 310 -15.41 16.11 1.33
C ARG A 310 -15.79 17.60 1.44
N ARG A 311 -16.10 18.10 2.64
CA ARG A 311 -16.38 19.54 2.85
C ARG A 311 -15.11 20.41 2.84
N SER A 312 -13.95 19.86 3.21
CA SER A 312 -12.65 20.56 3.16
C SER A 312 -11.92 20.38 1.82
N VAL A 313 -12.10 19.25 1.13
CA VAL A 313 -11.46 18.92 -0.16
C VAL A 313 -12.01 19.74 -1.31
N ARG A 314 -13.29 20.19 -1.26
CA ARG A 314 -13.79 21.21 -2.22
C ARG A 314 -13.13 22.59 -2.07
N ARG A 315 -12.34 22.81 -1.00
CA ARG A 315 -11.59 24.05 -0.73
C ARG A 315 -10.08 23.82 -0.53
N ALA A 316 -9.56 22.61 -0.79
CA ALA A 316 -8.13 22.35 -0.72
C ALA A 316 -7.44 23.06 -1.90
N ARG A 317 -7.04 24.32 -1.69
CA ARG A 317 -6.08 25.01 -2.56
C ARG A 317 -4.78 24.21 -2.48
N CYS A 318 -4.30 23.66 -3.60
CA CYS A 318 -2.96 23.08 -3.65
C CYS A 318 -1.95 24.23 -3.57
N ALA A 319 -1.67 24.71 -2.35
CA ALA A 319 -0.71 25.78 -2.11
C ALA A 319 0.69 25.20 -1.87
N LEU A 320 1.39 24.89 -2.95
CA LEU A 320 2.83 24.61 -2.90
C LEU A 320 3.57 25.96 -2.90
N VAL A 321 3.92 26.46 -1.71
CA VAL A 321 4.73 27.69 -1.59
C VAL A 321 6.19 27.33 -1.84
N VAL A 322 6.73 27.73 -2.99
CA VAL A 322 8.17 27.66 -3.29
C VAL A 322 8.90 28.65 -2.40
N GLY A 323 9.41 28.17 -1.26
CA GLY A 323 10.12 28.96 -0.25
C GLY A 323 11.52 29.37 -0.66
N HIS A 324 11.70 30.12 -1.75
CA HIS A 324 13.04 30.52 -2.21
C HIS A 324 13.45 31.98 -1.90
N ARG A 325 12.57 32.81 -1.31
CA ARG A 325 12.88 34.25 -1.08
C ARG A 325 13.18 34.68 0.37
N ARG A 326 12.88 33.90 1.41
CA ARG A 326 13.07 34.36 2.81
C ARG A 326 14.43 34.05 3.44
N GLN A 327 15.13 33.00 3.03
CA GLN A 327 16.44 32.67 3.62
C GLN A 327 17.58 33.59 3.15
N HIS A 328 17.50 34.15 1.94
CA HIS A 328 18.48 35.15 1.47
C HIS A 328 18.30 36.53 2.14
N LEU A 329 17.06 36.93 2.48
CA LEU A 329 16.79 38.21 3.16
C LEU A 329 17.16 38.19 4.65
N GLN A 330 17.02 37.05 5.35
CA GLN A 330 17.47 36.92 6.74
C GLN A 330 19.01 36.83 6.84
N ARG A 331 19.69 36.18 5.88
CA ARG A 331 21.17 36.20 5.81
C ARG A 331 21.74 37.54 5.34
N ALA A 332 21.03 38.31 4.52
CA ALA A 332 21.43 39.66 4.12
C ALA A 332 21.26 40.69 5.25
N ARG A 333 20.25 40.52 6.12
CA ARG A 333 20.10 41.36 7.33
C ARG A 333 21.07 41.00 8.46
N ALA A 334 21.45 39.73 8.61
CA ALA A 334 22.43 39.32 9.62
C ALA A 334 23.88 39.69 9.27
N LYS A 335 24.18 40.06 8.01
CA LYS A 335 25.51 40.54 7.56
C LYS A 335 25.70 42.07 7.64
N ARG A 336 24.66 42.85 7.98
CA ARG A 336 24.80 44.28 8.28
C ARG A 336 24.82 44.46 9.80
N GLY A 337 26.01 44.26 10.37
CA GLY A 337 26.32 44.64 11.74
C GLY A 337 26.25 46.15 11.96
N PRO A 338 26.23 46.60 13.22
CA PRO A 338 25.83 47.96 13.59
C PRO A 338 26.87 48.99 13.15
N ASP A 339 26.34 50.08 12.62
CA ASP A 339 26.99 51.30 12.16
C ASP A 339 27.94 51.87 13.24
N ARG A 340 29.25 51.70 13.04
CA ARG A 340 30.28 52.35 13.86
C ARG A 340 30.38 53.81 13.41
N ARG A 341 29.80 54.71 14.21
CA ARG A 341 30.02 56.16 14.09
C ARG A 341 31.53 56.47 14.13
N PRO A 342 32.06 57.32 13.23
CA PRO A 342 33.44 57.78 13.31
C PRO A 342 33.59 58.81 14.46
N GLN A 343 34.59 58.60 15.33
CA GLN A 343 35.01 59.60 16.32
C GLN A 343 35.69 60.79 15.63
N PRO A 344 35.49 62.03 16.12
CA PRO A 344 36.20 63.20 15.65
C PRO A 344 37.65 63.21 16.18
N ARG A 345 38.61 63.45 15.29
CA ARG A 345 40.02 63.68 15.64
C ARG A 345 40.20 65.12 16.13
N HIS A 346 40.69 65.30 17.35
CA HIS A 346 41.22 66.57 17.83
C HIS A 346 42.70 66.73 17.45
N PRO A 347 43.18 67.97 17.21
CA PRO A 347 44.54 68.25 16.75
C PRO A 347 45.56 68.25 17.89
N ALA A 348 46.80 67.92 17.54
CA ALA A 348 47.98 67.93 18.39
C ALA A 348 48.34 69.35 18.86
N GLN A 349 48.72 69.45 20.14
CA GLN A 349 49.51 70.58 20.67
C GLN A 349 50.87 70.08 21.18
N SER A 350 51.86 70.89 20.84
CA SER A 350 53.29 70.82 21.06
C SER A 350 53.71 71.26 22.48
N ALA A 351 54.78 70.66 23.01
CA ALA A 351 55.84 71.26 23.85
C ALA A 351 56.73 70.13 24.42
N ALA A 352 58.04 70.23 24.67
CA ALA A 352 59.06 71.26 24.42
C ALA A 352 60.47 70.66 24.69
N CYS A 353 61.47 71.38 24.20
CA CYS A 353 62.83 71.64 24.67
C CYS A 353 63.61 70.69 25.62
N ARG A 354 64.91 70.63 25.28
CA ARG A 354 66.05 70.20 26.11
C ARG A 354 66.30 71.15 27.28
N THR A 355 66.90 70.61 28.33
CA THR A 355 68.11 71.16 28.97
C THR A 355 69.17 70.08 28.95
#